data_AF-A0A3M8SXA9-F1
#
_entry.id   AF-A0A3M8SXA9-F1
#
_cell.length_a   1.000
_cell.length_b   1.000
_cell.length_c   1.000
_cell.angle_alpha   90.00
_cell.angle_beta   90.00
_cell.angle_gamma   90.00
#
_symmetry.space_group_name_H-M   'P 1'
#
loop_
_entity.id
_entity.type
_entity.pdbx_description
1 polymer ?
#
loop_
_entity_poly.entity_id
_entity_poly.type
_entity_poly.pdbx_seq_one_letter_code
_entity_poly.pdbx_strand_id
1 'polypeptide(L)'
;MSDSQINIDQLAARGHNYELSVSNESPEDATARRERESADAELRRRMSFGLFLFALAVVAAIVAGCLLTFANGNAEDKKWAGGIVSAIASGLVGFLVGQGRR
;
A
#
# COMPACT_ATOMS: atom_id res chain seq x y z
N MET A 1 -27.48 -53.08 25.00
CA MET A 1 -27.29 -51.62 25.06
C MET A 1 -26.03 -51.35 24.27
N SER A 2 -26.19 -51.09 22.97
CA SER A 2 -25.08 -51.06 22.01
C SER A 2 -24.85 -49.60 21.61
N ASP A 3 -23.66 -49.12 21.94
CA ASP A 3 -23.16 -47.80 21.61
C ASP A 3 -23.32 -47.49 20.12
N SER A 4 -24.00 -46.38 19.83
CA SER A 4 -24.19 -45.88 18.46
C SER A 4 -22.90 -45.22 17.99
N GLN A 5 -21.98 -46.05 17.50
CA GLN A 5 -20.70 -45.63 16.95
C GLN A 5 -20.92 -44.92 15.60
N ILE A 6 -20.76 -43.60 15.59
CA ILE A 6 -20.91 -42.78 14.38
C ILE A 6 -19.75 -43.09 13.44
N ASN A 7 -20.04 -43.71 12.29
CA ASN A 7 -19.05 -44.06 11.27
C ASN A 7 -18.71 -42.84 10.39
N ILE A 8 -17.50 -42.31 10.56
CA ILE A 8 -16.99 -41.11 9.90
C ILE A 8 -16.93 -41.27 8.37
N ASP A 9 -16.67 -42.47 7.86
CA ASP A 9 -16.60 -42.75 6.42
C ASP A 9 -17.94 -42.55 5.69
N GLN A 10 -19.06 -42.76 6.37
CA GLN A 10 -20.39 -42.51 5.78
C GLN A 10 -20.73 -41.02 5.66
N LEU A 11 -20.13 -40.17 6.50
CA LEU A 11 -20.31 -38.72 6.43
C LEU A 11 -19.49 -38.10 5.30
N ALA A 12 -18.29 -38.60 5.03
CA ALA A 12 -17.45 -38.15 3.91
C ALA A 12 -18.06 -38.50 2.54
N ALA A 13 -18.69 -39.68 2.43
CA ALA A 13 -19.32 -40.14 1.18
C ALA A 13 -20.57 -39.33 0.77
N ARG A 14 -21.21 -38.61 1.71
CA ARG A 14 -22.40 -37.79 1.42
C ARG A 14 -22.08 -36.39 0.86
N GLY A 15 -20.82 -36.05 0.61
CA GLY A 15 -20.46 -34.79 -0.05
C GLY A 15 -20.85 -33.54 0.74
N HIS A 16 -21.18 -33.68 2.02
CA HIS A 16 -21.31 -32.54 2.91
C HIS A 16 -19.91 -32.06 3.25
N ASN A 17 -19.41 -31.15 2.41
CA ASN A 17 -18.37 -30.21 2.81
C ASN A 17 -18.98 -29.37 3.95
N TYR A 18 -18.92 -29.89 5.18
CA TYR A 18 -19.09 -29.06 6.35
C TYR A 18 -17.88 -28.13 6.35
N GLU A 19 -18.04 -27.00 5.67
CA GLU A 19 -17.23 -25.83 5.93
C GLU A 19 -17.34 -25.62 7.43
N LEU A 20 -16.28 -25.98 8.16
CA LEU A 20 -16.07 -25.66 9.56
C LEU A 20 -15.93 -24.13 9.64
N SER A 21 -17.01 -23.42 9.34
CA SER A 21 -17.31 -22.10 9.85
C SER A 21 -17.63 -22.28 11.33
N VAL A 22 -16.62 -22.71 12.09
CA VAL A 22 -16.61 -22.55 13.53
C VAL A 22 -16.50 -21.04 13.75
N SER A 23 -17.64 -20.38 13.63
CA SER A 23 -17.89 -19.01 14.06
C SER A 23 -18.05 -19.01 15.58
N ASN A 24 -17.11 -19.67 16.25
CA ASN A 24 -16.92 -19.58 17.69
C ASN A 24 -15.62 -18.83 17.93
N GLU A 25 -15.43 -17.72 17.21
CA GLU A 25 -14.46 -16.72 17.61
C GLU A 25 -14.97 -16.15 18.93
N SER A 26 -14.21 -16.37 20.01
CA SER A 26 -14.47 -15.69 21.27
C SER A 26 -14.57 -14.19 20.99
N PRO A 27 -15.49 -13.44 21.62
CA PRO A 27 -15.52 -11.98 21.47
C PRO A 27 -14.14 -11.34 21.70
N GLU A 28 -13.29 -12.00 22.50
CA GLU A 28 -11.91 -11.64 22.80
C GLU A 28 -10.96 -11.83 21.59
N ASP A 29 -11.09 -12.92 20.84
CA ASP A 29 -10.32 -13.19 19.62
C ASP A 29 -10.73 -12.24 18.47
N ALA A 30 -12.02 -11.91 18.37
CA ALA A 30 -12.53 -10.95 17.39
C ALA A 30 -12.00 -9.53 17.64
N THR A 31 -11.87 -9.13 18.91
CA THR A 31 -11.17 -7.88 19.28
C THR A 31 -9.69 -7.95 18.94
N ALA A 32 -9.00 -9.06 19.25
CA ALA A 32 -7.57 -9.21 18.95
C ALA A 32 -7.28 -9.16 17.44
N ARG A 33 -8.16 -9.71 16.59
CA ARG A 33 -8.07 -9.57 15.13
C ARG A 33 -8.25 -8.13 14.68
N ARG A 34 -9.28 -7.43 15.17
CA ARG A 34 -9.53 -6.02 14.82
C ARG A 34 -8.40 -5.11 15.26
N GLU A 35 -7.81 -5.36 16.42
CA GLU A 35 -6.63 -4.64 16.90
C GLU A 35 -5.42 -4.88 16.01
N ARG A 36 -5.15 -6.13 15.62
CA ARG A 36 -4.06 -6.45 14.68
C ARG A 36 -4.28 -5.83 13.30
N GLU A 37 -5.49 -5.92 12.75
CA GLU A 37 -5.84 -5.30 11.47
C GLU A 37 -5.72 -3.76 11.54
N SER A 38 -6.09 -3.15 12.67
CA SER A 38 -5.93 -1.71 12.87
C SER A 38 -4.46 -1.30 12.97
N ALA A 39 -3.63 -2.09 13.66
CA ALA A 39 -2.20 -1.86 13.79
C ALA A 39 -1.48 -2.02 12.43
N ASP A 40 -1.84 -3.04 11.65
CA ASP A 40 -1.31 -3.22 10.29
C ASP A 40 -1.76 -2.11 9.34
N ALA A 41 -3.02 -1.67 9.43
CA ALA A 41 -3.53 -0.57 8.63
C ALA A 41 -2.80 0.75 8.96
N GLU A 42 -2.51 0.99 10.24
CA GLU A 42 -1.74 2.15 10.68
C GLU A 42 -0.28 2.06 10.24
N LEU A 43 0.36 0.90 10.38
CA LEU A 43 1.74 0.67 9.93
C LEU A 43 1.87 0.91 8.43
N ARG A 44 0.91 0.41 7.65
CA ARG A 44 0.89 0.57 6.19
C ARG A 44 0.70 2.02 5.79
N ARG A 45 -0.17 2.76 6.48
CA ARG A 45 -0.35 4.22 6.28
C ARG A 45 0.93 5.00 6.62
N ARG A 46 1.59 4.66 7.74
CA ARG A 46 2.85 5.30 8.15
C ARG A 46 3.98 5.01 7.16
N MET A 47 4.11 3.78 6.67
CA MET A 47 5.09 3.43 5.64
C MET A 47 4.83 4.17 4.33
N SER A 48 3.58 4.20 3.84
CA SER A 48 3.23 4.94 2.63
C SER A 48 3.48 6.45 2.78
N PHE A 49 3.17 7.02 3.94
CA PHE A 49 3.45 8.43 4.23
C PHE A 49 4.95 8.72 4.31
N GLY A 50 5.72 7.85 4.97
CA GLY A 50 7.18 7.97 5.02
C GLY A 50 7.83 7.89 3.63
N LEU A 51 7.38 6.95 2.79
CA LEU A 51 7.83 6.83 1.40
C LEU A 51 7.44 8.05 0.56
N PHE A 52 6.24 8.61 0.78
CA PHE A 52 5.81 9.83 0.11
C PHE A 52 6.68 11.03 0.49
N LEU A 53 6.97 11.22 1.79
CA LEU A 53 7.88 12.26 2.26
C LEU A 53 9.30 12.08 1.71
N PHE A 54 9.80 10.85 1.68
CA PHE A 54 11.10 10.54 1.09
C PHE A 54 11.15 10.89 -0.41
N ALA A 55 10.13 10.49 -1.18
CA ALA A 55 10.03 10.84 -2.59
C ALA A 55 9.98 12.37 -2.79
N LEU A 56 9.22 13.08 -1.95
CA LEU A 56 9.12 14.54 -2.00
C LEU A 56 10.47 15.20 -1.70
N ALA A 57 11.21 14.71 -0.71
CA ALA A 57 12.55 15.18 -0.39
C ALA A 57 13.54 14.97 -1.54
N VAL A 58 13.51 13.80 -2.19
CA VAL A 58 14.35 13.50 -3.37
C VAL A 58 14.04 14.45 -4.52
N VAL A 59 12.76 14.66 -4.85
CA VAL A 59 12.35 15.59 -5.90
C VAL A 59 12.79 17.02 -5.56
N ALA A 60 12.60 17.45 -4.31
CA ALA A 60 13.03 18.78 -3.86
C ALA A 60 14.55 18.97 -4.00
N ALA A 61 15.35 17.96 -3.64
CA ALA A 61 16.80 18.00 -3.79
C ALA A 61 17.24 18.12 -5.26
N ILE A 62 16.58 17.38 -6.17
CA ILE A 62 16.85 17.45 -7.62
C ILE A 62 16.51 18.84 -8.17
N VAL A 63 15.35 19.40 -7.79
CA VAL A 63 14.93 20.73 -8.21
C VAL A 63 15.90 21.80 -7.69
N ALA A 64 16.29 21.73 -6.42
CA ALA A 64 17.28 22.64 -5.84
C ALA A 64 18.63 22.55 -6.58
N GLY A 65 19.07 21.32 -6.90
CA GLY A 65 20.25 21.09 -7.73
C GLY A 65 20.13 21.81 -9.08
N CYS A 66 19.03 21.60 -9.80
CA CYS A 66 18.77 22.25 -11.08
C CYS A 66 18.77 23.77 -10.98
N LEU A 67 18.17 24.35 -9.92
CA LEU A 67 18.16 25.80 -9.70
C LEU A 67 19.57 26.36 -9.49
N LEU A 68 20.42 25.66 -8.72
CA LEU A 68 21.82 26.03 -8.56
C LEU A 68 22.59 25.94 -9.88
N THR A 69 22.34 24.91 -10.68
CA THR A 69 22.92 24.78 -12.02
C THR A 69 22.43 25.90 -12.95
N PHE A 70 21.19 26.35 -12.81
CA PHE A 70 20.68 27.50 -13.58
C PHE A 70 21.34 28.82 -13.19
N ALA A 71 21.63 29.00 -11.90
CA ALA A 71 22.29 30.19 -11.38
C ALA A 71 23.77 30.27 -11.78
N ASN A 72 24.51 29.16 -11.66
CA ASN A 72 25.97 29.15 -11.78
C ASN A 72 26.52 28.41 -13.00
N GLY A 73 25.71 27.63 -13.71
CA GLY A 73 26.15 26.76 -14.81
C GLY A 73 26.22 27.47 -16.16
N ASN A 74 26.90 26.83 -17.11
CA ASN A 74 27.03 27.33 -18.47
C ASN A 74 25.75 27.08 -19.30
N ALA A 75 25.69 27.61 -20.52
CA ALA A 75 24.52 27.48 -21.39
C ALA A 75 24.12 26.02 -21.66
N GLU A 76 25.09 25.11 -21.70
CA GLU A 76 24.86 23.67 -21.85
C GLU A 76 24.22 23.06 -20.60
N ASP A 77 24.65 23.50 -19.42
CA ASP A 77 24.10 23.00 -18.15
C ASP A 77 22.65 23.36 -17.95
N LYS A 78 22.28 24.57 -18.38
CA LYS A 78 20.91 25.08 -18.33
C LYS A 78 19.97 24.29 -19.25
N LYS A 79 20.48 23.76 -20.38
CA LYS A 79 19.66 23.01 -21.34
C LYS A 79 19.19 21.69 -20.76
N TRP A 80 20.09 20.89 -20.19
CA TRP A 80 19.69 19.60 -19.62
C TRP A 80 18.92 19.78 -18.30
N ALA A 81 19.28 20.77 -17.47
CA ALA A 81 18.53 21.10 -16.27
C ALA A 81 17.08 21.51 -16.58
N GLY A 82 16.86 22.29 -17.66
CA GLY A 82 15.52 22.66 -18.12
C GLY A 82 14.67 21.45 -18.52
N GLY A 83 15.27 20.43 -19.14
CA GLY A 83 14.60 19.17 -19.48
C GLY A 83 14.14 18.37 -18.25
N ILE A 84 14.95 18.37 -17.19
CA ILE A 84 14.59 17.71 -15.92
C ILE A 84 13.42 18.43 -15.25
N VAL A 85 13.47 19.76 -15.18
CA VAL A 85 12.40 20.56 -14.57
C VAL A 85 11.08 20.42 -15.32
N SER A 86 11.11 20.39 -16.66
CA SER A 86 9.90 20.22 -17.46
C SER A 86 9.28 18.82 -17.31
N ALA A 87 10.10 17.77 -17.17
CA ALA A 87 9.64 16.41 -16.88
C ALA A 87 8.95 16.33 -15.51
N ILE A 88 9.51 16.98 -14.48
CA ILE A 88 8.92 17.06 -13.15
C ILE A 88 7.57 17.80 -13.21
N ALA A 89 7.52 18.96 -13.87
CA ALA A 89 6.28 19.73 -14.04
C ALA A 89 5.19 18.91 -14.77
N SER A 90 5.57 18.20 -15.83
CA SER A 90 4.65 17.34 -16.59
C SER A 90 4.13 16.18 -15.74
N GLY A 91 5.00 15.55 -14.94
CA GLY A 91 4.61 14.49 -14.00
C GLY A 91 3.65 14.97 -12.92
N LEU A 92 3.88 16.17 -12.36
CA LEU A 92 2.98 16.79 -11.37
C LEU A 92 1.62 17.12 -11.98
N VAL A 93 1.59 17.72 -13.17
CA VAL A 93 0.34 18.02 -13.89
C VAL A 93 -0.42 16.72 -14.20
N GLY A 94 0.27 15.70 -14.69
CA GLY A 94 -0.33 14.38 -14.94
C GLY A 94 -0.91 13.74 -13.68
N PHE A 95 -0.21 13.84 -12.55
CA PHE A 95 -0.72 13.37 -11.25
C PHE A 95 -1.97 14.14 -10.80
N LEU A 96 -1.97 15.47 -10.88
CA LEU A 96 -3.11 16.31 -10.50
C LEU A 96 -4.35 16.00 -11.36
N VAL A 97 -4.17 15.87 -12.68
CA VAL A 97 -5.25 15.50 -13.60
C VAL A 97 -5.77 14.07 -13.31
N GLY A 98 -4.88 13.14 -12.95
CA GLY A 98 -5.26 11.78 -12.58
C GLY A 98 -6.03 11.67 -11.26
N GLN A 99 -5.71 12.51 -10.27
CA GLN A 99 -6.43 12.57 -8.99
C GLN A 99 -7.84 13.11 -9.13
N GLY A 100 -8.09 14.07 -10.03
CA GLY A 100 -9.42 14.65 -10.27
C GLY A 100 -10.43 13.73 -10.97
N ARG A 101 -10.02 12.52 -11.36
CA ARG A 101 -10.87 11.51 -12.02
C ARG A 101 -11.32 10.38 -11.08
N ARG A 102 -10.97 10.42 -9.80
CA ARG A 102 -11.45 9.47 -8.78
C ARG A 102 -12.70 9.97 -8.09
#